data_AF-A0A4W5PLM6-F1
#
_entry.id   AF-A0A4W5PLM6-F1
#
_cell.length_a   1.000
_cell.length_b   1.000
_cell.length_c   1.000
_cell.angle_alpha   90.00
_cell.angle_beta   90.00
_cell.angle_gamma   90.00
#
_symmetry.space_group_name_H-M   'P 1'
#
loop_
_entity.id
_entity.type
_entity.pdbx_description
1 polymer ?
#
loop_
_entity_poly.entity_id
_entity_poly.type
_entity_poly.pdbx_seq_one_letter_code
_entity_poly.pdbx_strand_id
1 'polypeptide(L)'
;MDQELEGTAKALLQKAGESNAFIRQDVDAALDSMVQHCTPTRSLNALHLNSVVRKCAGHHMVNLMENIGAARLLSGGKDLTDRILPAVIKLSQDSSQEARYQGRRMLLFLSSHPDFDKMLEKYIPAKDLVPIRDTVFTLKTKGLGEMPQDTPSARGRRSLPGSGTVRASSLSREPLKVVNRESGQYSGRPQAHSIADKTEYIKQLTALLGSKDFRERIKGINQLVVDCEHNPNIVFDAFKARLQESNSKVNLFALESLQKIITAMKDNLAQVVYILVPAIVDNHLNSKNSAIYTAAIGAIHALIQNIDKTLLLQPFCTKAQFLSGKAKVDLIEKVADLVTELYPRKPQVVEQKALPLLWHLLGTSSHSGTVHGRGGSVRGATANLCQALYTHMGPGLAECAASQHANVHKGLNEFLRTLPSP
;
A
#
# COMPACT_ATOMS: atom_id res chain seq x y z
N MET A 1 -4.53 -2.85 -36.16
CA MET A 1 -4.40 -2.46 -34.74
C MET A 1 -5.16 -3.41 -33.83
N ASP A 2 -6.42 -3.73 -34.15
CA ASP A 2 -7.28 -4.57 -33.28
C ASP A 2 -6.78 -6.00 -32.95
N GLN A 3 -5.84 -6.58 -33.71
CA GLN A 3 -5.34 -7.95 -33.48
C GLN A 3 -4.27 -8.03 -32.38
N GLU A 4 -3.54 -6.94 -32.14
CA GLU A 4 -2.51 -6.85 -31.09
C GLU A 4 -3.00 -6.08 -29.86
N LEU A 5 -4.21 -5.51 -29.93
CA LEU A 5 -4.80 -4.60 -28.96
C LEU A 5 -4.78 -5.13 -27.53
N GLU A 6 -5.10 -6.41 -27.33
CA GLU A 6 -5.11 -7.03 -26.01
C GLU A 6 -3.70 -7.19 -25.43
N GLY A 7 -2.72 -7.52 -26.27
CA GLY A 7 -1.31 -7.60 -25.88
C GLY A 7 -0.74 -6.22 -25.55
N THR A 8 -1.02 -5.22 -26.39
CA THR A 8 -0.59 -3.83 -26.19
C THR A 8 -1.23 -3.21 -24.95
N ALA A 9 -2.55 -3.34 -24.77
CA ALA A 9 -3.25 -2.85 -23.59
C ALA A 9 -2.71 -3.52 -22.32
N LYS A 10 -2.49 -4.83 -22.33
CA LYS A 10 -1.90 -5.56 -21.20
C LYS A 10 -0.50 -5.05 -20.85
N ALA A 11 0.37 -4.85 -21.85
CA ALA A 11 1.72 -4.35 -21.62
C ALA A 11 1.73 -2.90 -21.09
N LEU A 12 0.90 -2.02 -21.66
CA LEU A 12 0.74 -0.64 -21.20
C LEU A 12 0.21 -0.61 -19.76
N LEU A 13 -0.82 -1.40 -19.46
CA LEU A 13 -1.42 -1.49 -18.13
C LEU A 13 -0.44 -2.05 -17.08
N GLN A 14 0.33 -3.09 -17.41
CA GLN A 14 1.42 -3.57 -16.54
C GLN A 14 2.46 -2.48 -16.28
N LYS A 15 2.83 -1.73 -17.34
CA LYS A 15 3.78 -0.64 -17.22
C LYS A 15 3.25 0.51 -16.35
N ALA A 16 1.96 0.85 -16.44
CA ALA A 16 1.34 1.85 -15.57
C ALA A 16 1.43 1.49 -14.08
N GLY A 17 1.34 0.19 -13.75
CA GLY A 17 1.43 -0.30 -12.37
C GLY A 17 2.85 -0.19 -11.76
N GLU A 18 3.88 -0.29 -12.57
CA GLU A 18 5.29 -0.32 -12.12
C GLU A 18 6.03 1.02 -12.26
N SER A 19 5.41 2.03 -12.89
CA SER A 19 6.12 3.22 -13.36
C SER A 19 5.79 4.50 -12.60
N ASN A 20 6.65 5.52 -12.75
CA ASN A 20 6.48 6.85 -12.16
C ASN A 20 5.40 7.70 -12.88
N ALA A 21 5.06 8.87 -12.34
CA ALA A 21 3.99 9.73 -12.87
C ALA A 21 4.18 10.17 -14.33
N PHE A 22 5.43 10.35 -14.77
CA PHE A 22 5.74 10.76 -16.15
C PHE A 22 5.43 9.63 -17.14
N ILE A 23 5.91 8.42 -16.85
CA ILE A 23 5.62 7.24 -17.66
C ILE A 23 4.12 6.90 -17.60
N ARG A 24 3.46 7.10 -16.46
CA ARG A 24 2.01 6.93 -16.37
C ARG A 24 1.26 7.89 -17.29
N GLN A 25 1.70 9.15 -17.41
CA GLN A 25 1.09 10.10 -18.34
C GLN A 25 1.27 9.68 -19.80
N ASP A 26 2.44 9.15 -20.18
CA ASP A 26 2.67 8.63 -21.53
C ASP A 26 1.82 7.36 -21.80
N VAL A 27 1.67 6.50 -20.78
CA VAL A 27 0.79 5.33 -20.86
C VAL A 27 -0.69 5.75 -20.96
N ASP A 28 -1.12 6.75 -20.19
CA ASP A 28 -2.47 7.31 -20.27
C ASP A 28 -2.74 7.88 -21.67
N ALA A 29 -1.79 8.64 -22.23
CA ALA A 29 -1.90 9.18 -23.59
C ALA A 29 -1.95 8.08 -24.67
N ALA A 30 -1.18 7.00 -24.50
CA ALA A 30 -1.21 5.85 -25.40
C ALA A 30 -2.55 5.10 -25.31
N LEU A 31 -3.11 4.95 -24.11
CA LEU A 31 -4.41 4.32 -23.90
C LEU A 31 -5.56 5.20 -24.41
N ASP A 32 -5.47 6.53 -24.27
CA ASP A 32 -6.40 7.46 -24.88
C ASP A 32 -6.39 7.37 -26.41
N SER A 33 -5.20 7.37 -27.02
CA SER A 33 -5.04 7.19 -28.47
C SER A 33 -5.62 5.86 -28.94
N MET A 34 -5.37 4.78 -28.18
CA MET A 34 -5.94 3.46 -28.43
C MET A 34 -7.48 3.51 -28.40
N VAL A 35 -8.07 4.15 -27.39
CA VAL A 35 -9.54 4.28 -27.25
C VAL A 35 -10.16 5.10 -28.37
N GLN A 36 -9.47 6.12 -28.87
CA GLN A 36 -9.95 6.99 -29.96
C GLN A 36 -9.90 6.33 -31.33
N HIS A 37 -8.93 5.43 -31.56
CA HIS A 37 -8.66 4.88 -32.90
C HIS A 37 -9.01 3.40 -33.09
N CYS A 38 -9.34 2.68 -32.02
CA CYS A 38 -9.73 1.26 -32.08
C CYS A 38 -11.23 1.05 -31.89
N THR A 39 -11.71 -0.13 -32.29
CA THR A 39 -13.12 -0.51 -32.14
C THR A 39 -13.55 -0.47 -30.66
N PRO A 40 -14.57 0.31 -30.25
CA PRO A 40 -14.92 0.51 -28.83
C PRO A 40 -15.15 -0.77 -28.03
N THR A 41 -15.81 -1.78 -28.62
CA THR A 41 -16.05 -3.07 -27.96
C THR A 41 -14.78 -3.89 -27.80
N ARG A 42 -13.82 -3.79 -28.73
CA ARG A 42 -12.51 -4.46 -28.59
C ARG A 42 -11.62 -3.73 -27.58
N SER A 43 -11.61 -2.40 -27.60
CA SER A 43 -10.91 -1.59 -26.59
C SER A 43 -11.42 -1.88 -25.18
N LEU A 44 -12.74 -2.01 -25.02
CA LEU A 44 -13.36 -2.34 -23.74
C LEU A 44 -12.99 -3.76 -23.25
N ASN A 45 -12.89 -4.73 -24.16
CA ASN A 45 -12.45 -6.08 -23.83
C ASN A 45 -10.95 -6.15 -23.49
N ALA A 46 -10.12 -5.36 -24.17
CA ALA A 46 -8.67 -5.29 -23.95
C ALA A 46 -8.29 -4.62 -22.61
N LEU A 47 -9.12 -3.67 -22.14
CA LEU A 47 -8.96 -3.05 -20.82
C LEU A 47 -9.43 -4.03 -19.72
N HIS A 48 -8.52 -4.90 -19.27
CA HIS A 48 -8.79 -5.85 -18.19
C HIS A 48 -8.98 -5.16 -16.83
N LEU A 49 -10.13 -5.38 -16.21
CA LEU A 49 -10.45 -4.99 -14.83
C LEU A 49 -9.76 -5.94 -13.83
N ASN A 50 -8.43 -5.94 -13.79
CA ASN A 50 -7.67 -6.63 -12.75
C ASN A 50 -7.18 -5.61 -11.70
N SER A 51 -7.15 -6.03 -10.44
CA SER A 51 -6.96 -5.19 -9.24
C SER A 51 -5.62 -4.43 -9.19
N VAL A 52 -4.71 -4.68 -10.13
CA VAL A 52 -3.36 -4.12 -10.15
C VAL A 52 -3.28 -2.82 -10.98
N VAL A 53 -4.28 -2.47 -11.82
CA VAL A 53 -4.18 -1.33 -12.76
C VAL A 53 -5.40 -0.39 -12.74
N ARG A 54 -5.86 -0.04 -11.54
CA ARG A 54 -7.21 0.49 -11.28
C ARG A 54 -7.47 1.96 -11.64
N LYS A 55 -6.43 2.79 -11.75
CA LYS A 55 -6.58 4.25 -11.91
C LYS A 55 -6.77 4.66 -13.37
N CYS A 56 -5.80 4.31 -14.22
CA CYS A 56 -5.76 4.64 -15.63
C CYS A 56 -6.95 4.02 -16.40
N ALA A 57 -7.16 2.70 -16.27
CA ALA A 57 -8.21 2.01 -17.03
C ALA A 57 -9.63 2.51 -16.69
N GLY A 58 -9.89 2.87 -15.43
CA GLY A 58 -11.21 3.29 -14.97
C GLY A 58 -11.74 4.53 -15.68
N HIS A 59 -10.90 5.52 -15.96
CA HIS A 59 -11.31 6.75 -16.65
C HIS A 59 -11.68 6.48 -18.12
N HIS A 60 -10.79 5.83 -18.87
CA HIS A 60 -11.01 5.54 -20.30
C HIS A 60 -12.20 4.60 -20.52
N MET A 61 -12.45 3.68 -19.58
CA MET A 61 -13.59 2.75 -19.66
C MET A 61 -14.94 3.44 -19.53
N VAL A 62 -15.07 4.52 -18.74
CA VAL A 62 -16.34 5.25 -18.66
C VAL A 62 -16.70 5.81 -20.04
N ASN A 63 -15.74 6.48 -20.68
CA ASN A 63 -15.94 7.11 -21.98
C ASN A 63 -16.29 6.06 -23.04
N LEU A 64 -15.65 4.89 -23.01
CA LEU A 64 -15.98 3.76 -23.89
C LEU A 64 -17.39 3.22 -23.64
N MET A 65 -17.81 3.08 -22.37
CA MET A 65 -19.14 2.57 -22.03
C MET A 65 -20.24 3.55 -22.43
N GLU A 66 -20.01 4.85 -22.25
CA GLU A 66 -20.90 5.91 -22.72
C GLU A 66 -21.02 5.90 -24.26
N ASN A 67 -19.90 5.74 -24.97
CA ASN A 67 -19.87 5.62 -26.43
C ASN A 67 -20.58 4.36 -26.97
N ILE A 68 -20.49 3.23 -26.27
CA ILE A 68 -21.17 1.98 -26.66
C ILE A 68 -22.67 2.05 -26.34
N GLY A 69 -23.03 2.73 -25.24
CA GLY A 69 -24.40 2.89 -24.76
C GLY A 69 -24.88 1.75 -23.85
N ALA A 70 -25.67 2.10 -22.83
CA ALA A 70 -26.19 1.16 -21.84
C ALA A 70 -27.06 0.04 -22.46
N ALA A 71 -27.83 0.34 -23.51
CA ALA A 71 -28.67 -0.65 -24.19
C ALA A 71 -27.86 -1.79 -24.82
N ARG A 72 -26.70 -1.48 -25.41
CA ARG A 72 -25.82 -2.49 -26.01
C ARG A 72 -25.05 -3.26 -24.94
N LEU A 73 -24.59 -2.57 -23.89
CA LEU A 73 -23.90 -3.18 -22.74
C LEU A 73 -24.79 -4.14 -21.95
N LEU A 74 -26.10 -3.86 -21.88
CA LEU A 74 -27.11 -4.64 -21.15
C LEU A 74 -28.00 -5.48 -22.08
N SER A 75 -27.63 -5.63 -23.35
CA SER A 75 -28.38 -6.43 -24.34
C SER A 75 -28.40 -7.94 -24.05
N GLY A 76 -27.66 -8.40 -23.04
CA GLY A 76 -27.57 -9.81 -22.66
C GLY A 76 -26.63 -10.64 -23.53
N GLY A 77 -25.75 -9.98 -24.31
CA GLY A 77 -24.69 -10.63 -25.08
C GLY A 77 -23.75 -11.40 -24.15
N LYS A 78 -23.58 -12.71 -24.41
CA LYS A 78 -22.90 -13.67 -23.54
C LYS A 78 -21.49 -13.26 -23.11
N ASP A 79 -20.74 -12.52 -23.93
CA ASP A 79 -19.34 -12.19 -23.63
C ASP A 79 -19.15 -10.78 -23.05
N LEU A 80 -20.04 -9.85 -23.40
CA LEU A 80 -19.90 -8.43 -23.06
C LEU A 80 -20.59 -8.11 -21.72
N THR A 81 -21.86 -8.48 -21.57
CA THR A 81 -22.64 -8.19 -20.36
C THR A 81 -22.15 -9.03 -19.17
N ASP A 82 -21.81 -10.30 -19.42
CA ASP A 82 -21.31 -11.25 -18.41
C ASP A 82 -20.00 -10.80 -17.76
N ARG A 83 -19.15 -10.13 -18.54
CA ARG A 83 -17.86 -9.63 -18.06
C ARG A 83 -17.96 -8.24 -17.45
N ILE A 84 -18.68 -7.32 -18.09
CA ILE A 84 -18.68 -5.91 -17.70
C ILE A 84 -19.47 -5.69 -16.41
N LEU A 85 -20.65 -6.28 -16.28
CA LEU A 85 -21.53 -5.98 -15.16
C LEU A 85 -20.90 -6.38 -13.81
N PRO A 86 -20.37 -7.61 -13.62
CA PRO A 86 -19.68 -7.96 -12.37
C PRO A 86 -18.45 -7.11 -12.10
N ALA A 87 -17.75 -6.71 -13.16
CA ALA A 87 -16.49 -5.99 -13.02
C ALA A 87 -16.71 -4.51 -12.67
N VAL A 88 -17.76 -3.86 -13.19
CA VAL A 88 -18.22 -2.53 -12.76
C VAL A 88 -18.66 -2.55 -11.29
N ILE A 89 -19.41 -3.57 -10.89
CA ILE A 89 -19.85 -3.74 -9.49
C ILE A 89 -18.65 -3.87 -8.57
N LYS A 90 -17.69 -4.74 -8.90
CA LYS A 90 -16.45 -4.90 -8.13
C LYS A 90 -15.66 -3.60 -8.04
N LEU A 91 -15.58 -2.84 -9.14
CA LEU A 91 -14.90 -1.55 -9.18
C LEU A 91 -15.61 -0.50 -8.31
N SER A 92 -16.95 -0.50 -8.27
CA SER A 92 -17.75 0.42 -7.44
C SER A 92 -17.57 0.23 -5.92
N GLN A 93 -16.98 -0.91 -5.53
CA GLN A 93 -16.66 -1.29 -4.16
C GLN A 93 -15.15 -1.30 -3.89
N ASP A 94 -14.35 -0.78 -4.82
CA ASP A 94 -12.88 -0.88 -4.76
C ASP A 94 -12.27 -0.15 -3.55
N SER A 95 -11.14 -0.62 -3.04
CA SER A 95 -10.40 0.03 -1.95
C SER A 95 -9.87 1.43 -2.31
N SER A 96 -9.55 1.68 -3.58
CA SER A 96 -9.10 2.98 -4.09
C SER A 96 -10.30 3.92 -4.30
N GLN A 97 -10.25 5.12 -3.73
CA GLN A 97 -11.35 6.10 -3.83
C GLN A 97 -11.64 6.52 -5.27
N GLU A 98 -10.61 6.73 -6.07
CA GLU A 98 -10.75 7.15 -7.47
C GLU A 98 -11.30 6.03 -8.36
N ALA A 99 -10.78 4.80 -8.18
CA ALA A 99 -11.30 3.63 -8.88
C ALA A 99 -12.77 3.39 -8.49
N ARG A 100 -13.08 3.50 -7.19
CA ARG A 100 -14.43 3.43 -6.66
C ARG A 100 -15.34 4.50 -7.27
N TYR A 101 -14.85 5.72 -7.42
CA TYR A 101 -15.58 6.81 -8.06
C TYR A 101 -15.91 6.48 -9.53
N GLN A 102 -14.93 6.04 -10.32
CA GLN A 102 -15.18 5.65 -11.71
C GLN A 102 -16.14 4.46 -11.81
N GLY A 103 -15.99 3.45 -10.95
CA GLY A 103 -16.91 2.32 -10.88
C GLY A 103 -18.34 2.71 -10.51
N ARG A 104 -18.51 3.64 -9.55
CA ARG A 104 -19.82 4.20 -9.20
C ARG A 104 -20.43 5.02 -10.33
N ARG A 105 -19.62 5.72 -11.13
CA ARG A 105 -20.06 6.47 -12.31
C ARG A 105 -20.61 5.54 -13.40
N MET A 106 -19.86 4.47 -13.70
CA MET A 106 -20.31 3.41 -14.62
C MET A 106 -21.59 2.73 -14.12
N LEU A 107 -21.65 2.42 -12.82
CA LEU A 107 -22.80 1.77 -12.21
C LEU A 107 -24.06 2.66 -12.29
N LEU A 108 -23.91 3.96 -12.01
CA LEU A 108 -24.99 4.93 -12.14
C LEU A 108 -25.48 5.03 -13.59
N PHE A 109 -24.56 5.09 -14.55
CA PHE A 109 -24.88 5.09 -15.98
C PHE A 109 -25.69 3.84 -16.39
N LEU A 110 -25.21 2.64 -16.02
CA LEU A 110 -25.92 1.39 -16.32
C LEU A 110 -27.30 1.32 -15.64
N SER A 111 -27.41 1.83 -14.41
CA SER A 111 -28.67 1.83 -13.63
C SER A 111 -29.79 2.70 -14.19
N SER A 112 -29.49 3.51 -15.21
CA SER A 112 -30.47 4.33 -15.93
C SER A 112 -31.23 3.56 -17.01
N HIS A 113 -30.78 2.34 -17.35
CA HIS A 113 -31.42 1.51 -18.37
C HIS A 113 -32.56 0.66 -17.78
N PRO A 114 -33.70 0.50 -18.48
CA PRO A 114 -34.85 -0.28 -17.99
C PRO A 114 -34.53 -1.75 -17.67
N ASP A 115 -33.66 -2.39 -18.46
CA ASP A 115 -33.27 -3.80 -18.25
C ASP A 115 -32.21 -4.01 -17.16
N PHE A 116 -31.75 -2.96 -16.48
CA PHE A 116 -30.65 -3.08 -15.51
C PHE A 116 -30.93 -4.10 -14.40
N ASP A 117 -32.10 -4.03 -13.76
CA ASP A 117 -32.46 -4.96 -12.68
C ASP A 117 -32.55 -6.41 -13.17
N LYS A 118 -33.09 -6.61 -14.38
CA LYS A 118 -33.17 -7.93 -15.01
C LYS A 118 -31.78 -8.52 -15.29
N MET A 119 -30.84 -7.68 -15.73
CA MET A 119 -29.45 -8.11 -15.95
C MET A 119 -28.69 -8.33 -14.64
N LEU A 120 -28.99 -7.54 -13.61
CA LEU A 120 -28.44 -7.74 -12.27
C LEU A 120 -28.80 -9.13 -11.73
N GLU A 121 -30.07 -9.50 -11.78
CA GLU A 121 -30.56 -10.80 -11.31
C GLU A 121 -29.99 -11.98 -12.12
N LYS A 122 -29.70 -11.76 -13.41
CA LYS A 122 -29.17 -12.79 -14.31
C LYS A 122 -27.68 -13.07 -14.10
N TYR A 123 -26.87 -12.03 -13.84
CA TYR A 123 -25.41 -12.13 -13.86
C TYR A 123 -24.75 -11.99 -12.48
N ILE A 124 -25.50 -11.60 -11.44
CA ILE A 124 -24.96 -11.35 -10.11
C ILE A 124 -25.57 -12.31 -9.08
N PRO A 125 -24.77 -12.90 -8.17
CA PRO A 125 -25.28 -13.78 -7.12
C PRO A 125 -26.32 -13.09 -6.23
N ALA A 126 -27.36 -13.83 -5.83
CA ALA A 126 -28.47 -13.31 -5.03
C ALA A 126 -28.05 -12.57 -3.74
N LYS A 127 -26.99 -13.06 -3.09
CA LYS A 127 -26.42 -12.46 -1.86
C LYS A 127 -25.89 -11.03 -2.06
N ASP A 128 -25.48 -10.67 -3.27
CA ASP A 128 -24.83 -9.40 -3.58
C ASP A 128 -25.85 -8.37 -4.13
N LEU A 129 -27.05 -8.81 -4.51
CA LEU A 129 -28.08 -7.94 -5.11
C LEU A 129 -28.52 -6.81 -4.18
N VAL A 130 -28.74 -7.10 -2.89
CA VAL A 130 -29.24 -6.11 -1.91
C VAL A 130 -28.22 -4.98 -1.70
N PRO A 131 -26.94 -5.24 -1.37
CA PRO A 131 -25.92 -4.19 -1.25
C PRO A 131 -25.74 -3.34 -2.52
N ILE A 132 -25.89 -3.95 -3.70
CA ILE A 132 -25.75 -3.23 -4.97
C ILE A 132 -26.96 -2.31 -5.20
N ARG A 133 -28.18 -2.79 -4.94
CA ARG A 133 -29.40 -1.99 -5.01
C ARG A 133 -29.34 -0.79 -4.05
N ASP A 134 -28.85 -0.98 -2.83
CA ASP A 134 -28.63 0.11 -1.87
C ASP A 134 -27.61 1.12 -2.36
N THR A 135 -26.54 0.64 -3.00
CA THR A 135 -25.52 1.50 -3.62
C THR A 135 -26.11 2.33 -4.76
N VAL A 136 -26.88 1.70 -5.65
CA VAL A 136 -27.57 2.39 -6.76
C VAL A 136 -28.58 3.39 -6.24
N PHE A 137 -29.38 3.02 -5.23
CA PHE A 137 -30.33 3.91 -4.58
C PHE A 137 -29.63 5.14 -3.98
N THR A 138 -28.51 4.93 -3.27
CA THR A 138 -27.69 6.00 -2.73
C THR A 138 -27.14 6.91 -3.83
N LEU A 139 -26.66 6.35 -4.93
CA LEU A 139 -26.14 7.13 -6.06
C LEU A 139 -27.23 7.95 -6.76
N LYS A 140 -28.44 7.39 -6.91
CA LYS A 140 -29.58 8.10 -7.51
C LYS A 140 -30.10 9.23 -6.62
N THR A 141 -30.03 9.07 -5.30
CA THR A 141 -30.56 10.05 -4.31
C THR A 141 -29.55 11.11 -3.91
N LYS A 142 -28.29 10.72 -3.66
CA LYS A 142 -27.22 11.61 -3.17
C LYS A 142 -26.27 12.07 -4.28
N GLY A 143 -26.39 11.50 -5.48
CA GLY A 143 -25.47 11.74 -6.59
C GLY A 143 -24.13 11.01 -6.42
N LEU A 144 -23.26 11.20 -7.40
CA LEU A 144 -21.95 10.53 -7.47
C LEU A 144 -20.92 11.09 -6.47
N GLY A 145 -21.18 12.27 -5.91
CA GLY A 145 -20.20 13.06 -5.15
C GLY A 145 -19.16 13.73 -6.06
N GLU A 146 -18.20 14.43 -5.46
CA GLU A 146 -17.10 15.04 -6.22
C GLU A 146 -16.03 14.01 -6.60
N MET A 147 -15.52 14.10 -7.83
CA MET A 147 -14.40 13.28 -8.27
C MET A 147 -13.19 13.57 -7.38
N PRO A 148 -12.56 12.55 -6.77
CA PRO A 148 -11.27 12.73 -6.12
C PRO A 148 -10.29 13.28 -7.16
N GLN A 149 -9.97 14.57 -7.08
CA GLN A 149 -9.10 15.20 -8.05
C GLN A 149 -7.65 14.83 -7.76
N ASP A 150 -6.98 14.24 -8.74
CA ASP A 150 -5.55 14.46 -8.87
C ASP A 150 -5.32 15.93 -9.18
N THR A 151 -4.55 16.60 -8.34
CA THR A 151 -4.04 17.94 -8.65
C THR A 151 -3.33 17.92 -10.01
N PRO A 152 -3.75 18.73 -11.00
CA PRO A 152 -3.03 18.83 -12.26
C PRO A 152 -1.62 19.33 -11.98
N SER A 153 -0.64 18.56 -12.44
CA SER A 153 0.74 19.01 -12.54
C SER A 153 0.79 20.17 -13.52
N ALA A 154 1.07 21.38 -13.05
CA ALA A 154 1.30 22.54 -13.92
C ALA A 154 2.78 22.93 -13.87
N ARG A 155 3.58 22.35 -14.77
CA ARG A 155 4.70 23.09 -15.37
C ARG A 155 4.10 23.99 -16.46
N GLY A 156 4.16 25.29 -16.23
CA GLY A 156 4.10 26.29 -17.31
C GLY A 156 2.77 27.03 -17.49
N ARG A 157 2.48 27.98 -16.59
CA ARG A 157 1.97 29.29 -17.03
C ARG A 157 2.69 30.39 -16.26
N ARG A 158 3.15 31.38 -17.01
CA ARG A 158 3.71 32.63 -16.48
C ARG A 158 2.69 33.26 -15.56
N SER A 159 3.18 33.80 -14.46
CA SER A 159 2.47 34.61 -13.49
C SER A 159 1.61 35.69 -14.16
N LEU A 160 0.31 35.68 -13.87
CA LEU A 160 -0.51 36.89 -13.85
C LEU A 160 -0.95 37.11 -12.39
N PRO A 161 -0.82 38.33 -11.85
CA PRO A 161 -1.14 38.62 -10.46
C PRO A 161 -2.64 38.84 -10.31
N GLY A 162 -3.24 38.24 -9.27
CA GLY A 162 -4.56 38.60 -8.78
C GLY A 162 -5.55 37.44 -8.74
N SER A 163 -5.57 36.73 -7.61
CA SER A 163 -6.82 36.43 -6.89
C SER A 163 -6.47 35.74 -5.57
N GLY A 164 -6.95 36.31 -4.47
CA GLY A 164 -6.51 36.00 -3.11
C GLY A 164 -6.96 34.63 -2.63
N THR A 165 -6.06 33.95 -1.93
CA THR A 165 -6.40 32.83 -1.03
C THR A 165 -5.81 33.09 0.34
N VAL A 166 -6.63 32.81 1.34
CA VAL A 166 -6.45 33.09 2.76
C VAL A 166 -5.15 32.46 3.27
N ARG A 167 -4.31 33.28 3.89
CA ARG A 167 -3.07 32.88 4.57
C ARG A 167 -3.40 31.81 5.62
N ALA A 168 -2.89 30.60 5.44
CA ALA A 168 -2.76 29.65 6.52
C ALA A 168 -1.76 30.22 7.54
N SER A 169 -2.20 30.34 8.78
CA SER A 169 -1.39 30.79 9.92
C SER A 169 -0.20 29.85 10.15
N SER A 170 0.99 30.42 10.24
CA SER A 170 2.24 29.71 10.47
C SER A 170 2.31 29.12 11.89
N LEU A 171 2.35 27.80 12.00
CA LEU A 171 2.75 27.12 13.23
C LEU A 171 4.28 27.07 13.29
N SER A 172 4.90 28.19 13.67
CA SER A 172 6.30 28.23 14.05
C SER A 172 6.37 28.32 15.56
N ARG A 173 6.56 27.19 16.25
CA ARG A 173 6.84 27.21 17.69
C ARG A 173 8.34 27.52 17.86
N GLU A 174 8.67 28.80 18.02
CA GLU A 174 10.01 29.20 18.45
C GLU A 174 10.25 28.74 19.90
N PRO A 175 11.44 28.21 20.24
CA PRO A 175 11.77 27.87 21.63
C PRO A 175 11.92 29.18 22.41
N LEU A 176 11.03 29.41 23.38
CA LEU A 176 11.10 30.56 24.28
C LEU A 176 12.41 30.51 25.07
N LYS A 177 13.33 31.43 24.77
CA LYS A 177 14.49 31.72 25.62
C LYS A 177 13.99 32.31 26.93
N VAL A 178 14.21 31.59 28.02
CA VAL A 178 14.02 32.09 29.39
C VAL A 178 15.06 33.18 29.64
N VAL A 179 14.63 34.44 29.68
CA VAL A 179 15.38 35.53 30.30
C VAL A 179 14.93 35.59 31.75
N ASN A 180 15.89 35.45 32.66
CA ASN A 180 15.68 35.46 34.10
C ASN A 180 15.89 36.87 34.67
N ARG A 181 15.12 37.19 35.72
CA ARG A 181 15.08 38.40 36.57
C ARG A 181 14.25 39.57 36.00
N GLU A 182 13.30 40.18 36.72
CA GLU A 182 13.04 40.24 38.16
C GLU A 182 11.58 40.74 38.42
N SER A 183 11.00 40.35 39.56
CA SER A 183 9.92 41.05 40.30
C SER A 183 8.47 41.01 39.79
N GLY A 184 7.60 40.32 40.55
CA GLY A 184 6.14 40.57 40.55
C GLY A 184 5.27 39.32 40.71
N GLN A 185 4.87 39.02 41.94
CA GLN A 185 3.93 37.97 42.32
C GLN A 185 2.56 38.14 41.66
N TYR A 186 2.08 37.20 40.84
CA TYR A 186 0.65 36.85 40.74
C TYR A 186 0.51 35.38 40.28
N SER A 187 -0.35 34.64 40.97
CA SER A 187 -0.64 33.22 40.77
C SER A 187 -1.15 32.91 39.36
N GLY A 188 -0.58 31.91 38.69
CA GLY A 188 -1.09 31.36 37.44
C GLY A 188 -0.94 29.83 37.43
N ARG A 189 -2.06 29.12 37.54
CA ARG A 189 -2.19 27.65 37.49
C ARG A 189 -1.57 27.05 36.22
N PRO A 190 -1.14 25.77 36.23
CA PRO A 190 -0.70 25.08 35.02
C PRO A 190 -1.83 25.10 33.98
N GLN A 191 -1.53 25.68 32.82
CA GLN A 191 -2.48 25.91 31.74
C GLN A 191 -2.92 24.56 31.17
N ALA A 192 -4.15 24.14 31.49
CA ALA A 192 -4.78 22.98 30.88
C ALA A 192 -5.02 23.30 29.39
N HIS A 193 -4.17 22.76 28.50
CA HIS A 193 -4.38 22.84 27.06
C HIS A 193 -5.77 22.26 26.74
N SER A 194 -6.66 23.08 26.17
CA SER A 194 -8.03 22.68 25.87
C SER A 194 -8.02 21.55 24.83
N ILE A 195 -8.92 20.58 24.99
CA ILE A 195 -9.12 19.48 24.03
C ILE A 195 -9.46 20.02 22.64
N ALA A 196 -10.14 21.18 22.57
CA ALA A 196 -10.43 21.88 21.32
C ALA A 196 -9.15 22.31 20.59
N ASP A 197 -8.15 22.82 21.31
CA ASP A 197 -6.88 23.29 20.75
C ASP A 197 -6.07 22.11 20.16
N LYS A 198 -6.08 20.95 20.85
CA LYS A 198 -5.44 19.73 20.35
C LYS A 198 -6.10 19.21 19.07
N THR A 199 -7.44 19.28 19.01
CA THR A 199 -8.20 18.83 17.84
C THR A 199 -7.93 19.72 16.64
N GLU A 200 -7.90 21.03 16.84
CA GLU A 200 -7.62 22.00 15.79
C GLU A 200 -6.16 21.89 15.30
N TYR A 201 -5.21 21.69 16.21
CA TYR A 201 -3.82 21.41 15.87
C TYR A 201 -3.67 20.17 14.99
N ILE A 202 -4.32 19.06 15.37
CA ILE A 202 -4.32 17.82 14.58
C ILE A 202 -4.86 18.05 13.17
N LYS A 203 -5.93 18.85 13.01
CA LYS A 203 -6.46 19.22 11.69
C LYS A 203 -5.44 20.01 10.87
N GLN A 204 -4.76 20.99 11.49
CA GLN A 204 -3.75 21.81 10.82
C GLN A 204 -2.54 20.97 10.38
N LEU A 205 -2.03 20.10 11.24
CA LEU A 205 -0.94 19.19 10.89
C LEU A 205 -1.34 18.20 9.79
N THR A 206 -2.56 17.66 9.86
CA THR A 206 -3.12 16.80 8.82
C THR A 206 -3.23 17.54 7.48
N ALA A 207 -3.64 18.81 7.49
CA ALA A 207 -3.70 19.65 6.29
C ALA A 207 -2.31 19.95 5.71
N LEU A 208 -1.30 20.19 6.54
CA LEU A 208 0.10 20.34 6.09
C LEU A 208 0.61 19.07 5.43
N LEU A 209 0.42 17.92 6.09
CA LEU A 209 0.79 16.61 5.54
C LEU A 209 0.05 16.32 4.22
N GLY A 210 -1.22 16.72 4.13
CA GLY A 210 -2.05 16.58 2.93
C GLY A 210 -1.92 17.70 1.89
N SER A 211 -0.99 18.66 2.08
CA SER A 211 -0.88 19.83 1.22
C SER A 211 -0.54 19.46 -0.23
N LYS A 212 -0.99 20.28 -1.18
CA LYS A 212 -0.64 20.17 -2.60
C LYS A 212 0.84 20.50 -2.85
N ASP A 213 1.42 21.42 -2.08
CA ASP A 213 2.86 21.73 -2.17
C ASP A 213 3.68 20.70 -1.38
N PHE A 214 4.60 20.03 -2.06
CA PHE A 214 5.48 19.02 -1.47
C PHE A 214 6.38 19.60 -0.37
N ARG A 215 6.70 20.91 -0.43
CA ARG A 215 7.47 21.60 0.61
C ARG A 215 6.67 21.73 1.90
N GLU A 216 5.38 22.04 1.80
CA GLU A 216 4.48 22.10 2.96
C GLU A 216 4.29 20.70 3.57
N ARG A 217 4.24 19.65 2.73
CA ARG A 217 4.25 18.27 3.24
C ARG A 217 5.53 17.94 4.01
N ILE A 218 6.70 18.33 3.49
CA ILE A 218 7.98 18.17 4.19
C ILE A 218 7.99 18.96 5.52
N LYS A 219 7.45 20.17 5.54
CA LYS A 219 7.28 20.94 6.79
C LYS A 219 6.37 20.20 7.78
N GLY A 220 5.24 19.66 7.31
CA GLY A 220 4.35 18.83 8.12
C GLY A 220 5.06 17.59 8.69
N ILE A 221 5.91 16.93 7.89
CA ILE A 221 6.72 15.79 8.37
C ILE A 221 7.71 16.23 9.46
N ASN A 222 8.41 17.34 9.26
CA ASN A 222 9.32 17.88 10.29
C ASN A 222 8.58 18.20 11.58
N GLN A 223 7.41 18.84 11.48
CA GLN A 223 6.61 19.16 12.65
C GLN A 223 6.15 17.88 13.38
N LEU A 224 5.72 16.87 12.63
CA LEU A 224 5.34 15.57 13.21
C LEU A 224 6.52 14.92 13.95
N VAL A 225 7.75 14.97 13.41
CA VAL A 225 8.94 14.42 14.09
C VAL A 225 9.15 15.08 15.45
N VAL A 226 9.05 16.41 15.53
CA VAL A 226 9.18 17.17 16.78
C VAL A 226 8.04 16.85 17.75
N ASP A 227 6.83 16.69 17.23
CA ASP A 227 5.65 16.40 18.05
C ASP A 227 5.71 15.00 18.66
N CYS A 228 6.25 14.01 17.94
CA CYS A 228 6.39 12.63 18.42
C CYS A 228 7.29 12.51 19.66
N GLU A 229 8.19 13.46 19.91
CA GLU A 229 8.99 13.52 21.15
C GLU A 229 8.13 13.85 22.39
N HIS A 230 7.01 14.56 22.19
CA HIS A 230 6.21 15.12 23.29
C HIS A 230 4.76 14.59 23.34
N ASN A 231 4.24 14.05 22.23
CA ASN A 231 2.86 13.58 22.08
C ASN A 231 2.78 12.38 21.10
N PRO A 232 2.92 11.13 21.58
CA PRO A 232 3.02 9.94 20.74
C PRO A 232 1.72 9.54 19.99
N ASN A 233 0.58 10.16 20.27
CA ASN A 233 -0.73 9.72 19.77
C ASN A 233 -1.19 10.40 18.46
N ILE A 234 -0.29 11.06 17.73
CA ILE A 234 -0.66 11.97 16.63
C ILE A 234 -0.47 11.31 15.25
N VAL A 235 -1.59 11.20 14.51
CA VAL A 235 -1.72 11.18 13.03
C VAL A 235 -0.82 10.20 12.26
N PHE A 236 -0.75 8.95 12.69
CA PHE A 236 -0.08 7.90 11.89
C PHE A 236 -0.79 7.62 10.56
N ASP A 237 -2.10 7.80 10.49
CA ASP A 237 -2.84 7.59 9.24
C ASP A 237 -2.46 8.59 8.15
N ALA A 238 -2.27 9.87 8.48
CA ALA A 238 -1.83 10.85 7.48
C ALA A 238 -0.33 10.76 7.22
N PHE A 239 0.49 10.30 8.19
CA PHE A 239 1.90 10.03 7.94
C PHE A 239 2.12 8.81 7.05
N LYS A 240 1.32 7.75 7.21
CA LYS A 240 1.32 6.57 6.33
C LYS A 240 1.15 6.96 4.86
N ALA A 241 0.28 7.93 4.58
CA ALA A 241 0.10 8.43 3.22
C ALA A 241 1.37 9.09 2.63
N ARG A 242 2.28 9.60 3.47
CA ARG A 242 3.59 10.14 3.06
C ARG A 242 4.60 9.03 2.79
N LEU A 243 4.55 7.94 3.56
CA LEU A 243 5.31 6.72 3.27
C LEU A 243 4.89 6.08 1.95
N GLN A 244 3.64 6.23 1.51
CA GLN A 244 3.17 5.65 0.26
C GLN A 244 3.05 6.68 -0.87
N GLU A 245 3.80 7.78 -0.76
CA GLU A 245 3.64 8.92 -1.65
C GLU A 245 4.33 8.70 -3.01
N SER A 246 3.70 9.21 -4.08
CA SER A 246 4.25 9.15 -5.44
C SER A 246 5.41 10.10 -5.69
N ASN A 247 5.51 11.20 -4.92
CA ASN A 247 6.63 12.11 -4.96
C ASN A 247 7.83 11.50 -4.23
N SER A 248 8.86 11.09 -4.99
CA SER A 248 10.03 10.41 -4.45
C SER A 248 10.81 11.23 -3.41
N LYS A 249 10.79 12.57 -3.49
CA LYS A 249 11.48 13.44 -2.52
C LYS A 249 10.77 13.43 -1.18
N VAL A 250 9.43 13.53 -1.18
CA VAL A 250 8.64 13.46 0.05
C VAL A 250 8.65 12.05 0.61
N ASN A 251 8.57 11.03 -0.25
CA ASN A 251 8.63 9.63 0.17
C ASN A 251 9.96 9.28 0.85
N LEU A 252 11.09 9.64 0.21
CA LEU A 252 12.41 9.47 0.81
C LEU A 252 12.51 10.20 2.15
N PHE A 253 12.10 11.47 2.18
CA PHE A 253 12.14 12.27 3.40
C PHE A 253 11.25 11.68 4.52
N ALA A 254 10.10 11.12 4.17
CA ALA A 254 9.21 10.45 5.10
C ALA A 254 9.86 9.18 5.68
N LEU A 255 10.54 8.37 4.86
CA LEU A 255 11.24 7.17 5.33
C LEU A 255 12.42 7.50 6.26
N GLU A 256 13.19 8.53 5.93
CA GLU A 256 14.28 9.03 6.79
C GLU A 256 13.74 9.60 8.10
N SER A 257 12.64 10.36 8.03
CA SER A 257 11.97 10.93 9.21
C SER A 257 11.34 9.85 10.08
N LEU A 258 10.83 8.77 9.48
CA LEU A 258 10.25 7.64 10.20
C LEU A 258 11.27 6.98 11.13
N GLN A 259 12.55 6.89 10.75
CA GLN A 259 13.60 6.35 11.63
C GLN A 259 13.73 7.16 12.93
N LYS A 260 13.60 8.49 12.83
CA LYS A 260 13.61 9.40 13.99
C LYS A 260 12.36 9.22 14.84
N ILE A 261 11.20 9.14 14.20
CA ILE A 261 9.91 8.90 14.88
C ILE A 261 9.94 7.56 15.64
N ILE A 262 10.46 6.50 15.03
CA ILE A 262 10.61 5.19 15.68
C ILE A 262 11.50 5.28 16.91
N THR A 263 12.62 5.98 16.82
CA THR A 263 13.54 6.15 17.94
C THR A 263 12.93 6.97 19.08
N ALA A 264 12.13 8.00 18.77
CA ALA A 264 11.45 8.82 19.76
C ALA A 264 10.31 8.06 20.46
N MET A 265 9.50 7.32 19.69
CA MET A 265 8.29 6.68 20.21
C MET A 265 8.50 5.29 20.78
N LYS A 266 9.49 4.54 20.28
CA LYS A 266 9.82 3.17 20.73
C LYS A 266 8.57 2.28 20.77
N ASP A 267 8.33 1.59 21.89
CA ASP A 267 7.20 0.68 22.08
C ASP A 267 5.82 1.35 22.02
N ASN A 268 5.72 2.69 22.07
CA ASN A 268 4.45 3.39 21.82
C ASN A 268 3.95 3.19 20.38
N LEU A 269 4.83 2.73 19.46
CA LEU A 269 4.45 2.33 18.12
C LEU A 269 3.82 0.94 18.03
N ALA A 270 3.86 0.11 19.09
CA ALA A 270 3.33 -1.25 19.08
C ALA A 270 1.91 -1.34 18.48
N GLN A 271 1.05 -0.39 18.85
CA GLN A 271 -0.33 -0.25 18.38
C GLN A 271 -0.49 0.06 16.89
N VAL A 272 0.56 0.46 16.18
CA VAL A 272 0.54 0.80 14.75
C VAL A 272 1.52 0.00 13.91
N VAL A 273 2.29 -0.92 14.52
CA VAL A 273 3.28 -1.77 13.81
C VAL A 273 2.67 -2.51 12.63
N TYR A 274 1.46 -3.05 12.79
CA TYR A 274 0.77 -3.82 11.73
C TYR A 274 0.38 -2.96 10.52
N ILE A 275 0.27 -1.63 10.69
CA ILE A 275 0.01 -0.68 9.61
C ILE A 275 1.34 -0.19 9.02
N LEU A 276 2.33 0.02 9.88
CA LEU A 276 3.61 0.60 9.53
C LEU A 276 4.50 -0.35 8.72
N VAL A 277 4.58 -1.62 9.14
CA VAL A 277 5.41 -2.63 8.45
C VAL A 277 5.00 -2.75 6.97
N PRO A 278 3.72 -2.98 6.61
CA PRO A 278 3.30 -2.99 5.20
C PRO A 278 3.63 -1.69 4.46
N ALA A 279 3.45 -0.53 5.12
CA ALA A 279 3.74 0.77 4.51
C ALA A 279 5.21 0.94 4.11
N ILE A 280 6.14 0.30 4.84
CA ILE A 280 7.57 0.28 4.51
C ILE A 280 7.89 -0.78 3.45
N VAL A 281 7.44 -2.03 3.65
CA VAL A 281 7.98 -3.17 2.89
C VAL A 281 7.34 -3.38 1.52
N ASP A 282 6.09 -2.95 1.32
CA ASP A 282 5.33 -3.30 0.10
C ASP A 282 5.91 -2.66 -1.16
N ASN A 283 6.36 -1.41 -1.07
CA ASN A 283 6.73 -0.62 -2.25
C ASN A 283 8.18 -0.15 -2.25
N HIS A 284 8.94 -0.29 -1.16
CA HIS A 284 10.24 0.39 -1.03
C HIS A 284 11.43 -0.56 -1.12
N LEU A 285 11.29 -1.79 -0.63
CA LEU A 285 12.37 -2.78 -0.71
C LEU A 285 12.60 -3.30 -2.13
N ASN A 286 11.61 -3.14 -3.02
CA ASN A 286 11.76 -3.40 -4.47
C ASN A 286 12.01 -2.10 -5.28
N SER A 287 12.23 -0.96 -4.61
CA SER A 287 12.44 0.31 -5.29
C SER A 287 13.73 0.30 -6.10
N LYS A 288 13.67 0.81 -7.34
CA LYS A 288 14.85 1.08 -8.17
C LYS A 288 15.63 2.32 -7.72
N ASN A 289 15.03 3.15 -6.87
CA ASN A 289 15.72 4.28 -6.27
C ASN A 289 16.49 3.79 -5.03
N SER A 290 17.82 3.75 -5.14
CA SER A 290 18.71 3.27 -4.08
C SER A 290 18.56 4.04 -2.76
N ALA A 291 18.30 5.35 -2.81
CA ALA A 291 18.09 6.13 -1.59
C ALA A 291 16.81 5.72 -0.85
N ILE A 292 15.70 5.50 -1.60
CA ILE A 292 14.44 5.02 -1.02
C ILE A 292 14.62 3.61 -0.44
N TYR A 293 15.28 2.73 -1.18
CA TYR A 293 15.61 1.38 -0.71
C TYR A 293 16.43 1.44 0.60
N THR A 294 17.52 2.23 0.63
CA THR A 294 18.38 2.39 1.81
C THR A 294 17.61 2.97 2.99
N ALA A 295 16.77 3.99 2.77
CA ALA A 295 15.95 4.58 3.82
C ALA A 295 14.91 3.59 4.37
N ALA A 296 14.34 2.73 3.52
CA ALA A 296 13.41 1.68 3.95
C ALA A 296 14.12 0.57 4.76
N ILE A 297 15.32 0.14 4.35
CA ILE A 297 16.15 -0.77 5.15
C ILE A 297 16.48 -0.13 6.50
N GLY A 298 16.86 1.15 6.52
CA GLY A 298 17.11 1.89 7.75
C GLY A 298 15.88 1.96 8.66
N ALA A 299 14.68 2.15 8.09
CA ALA A 299 13.42 2.11 8.86
C ALA A 299 13.14 0.73 9.46
N ILE A 300 13.39 -0.35 8.73
CA ILE A 300 13.26 -1.74 9.25
C ILE A 300 14.25 -1.98 10.38
N HIS A 301 15.51 -1.56 10.22
CA HIS A 301 16.52 -1.65 11.28
C HIS A 301 16.10 -0.86 12.51
N ALA A 302 15.59 0.36 12.34
CA ALA A 302 15.10 1.17 13.44
C ALA A 302 13.95 0.48 14.20
N LEU A 303 13.01 -0.18 13.50
CA LEU A 303 11.95 -0.97 14.13
C LEU A 303 12.55 -2.09 14.98
N ILE A 304 13.45 -2.90 14.42
CA ILE A 304 14.08 -4.04 15.12
C ILE A 304 14.84 -3.60 16.37
N GLN A 305 15.48 -2.42 16.33
CA GLN A 305 16.28 -1.92 17.45
C GLN A 305 15.46 -1.25 18.56
N ASN A 306 14.29 -0.67 18.25
CA ASN A 306 13.54 0.17 19.20
C ASN A 306 12.18 -0.38 19.61
N ILE A 307 11.71 -1.48 19.01
CA ILE A 307 10.43 -2.12 19.33
C ILE A 307 10.68 -3.56 19.77
N ASP A 308 9.87 -4.04 20.72
CA ASP A 308 9.86 -5.47 21.08
C ASP A 308 9.75 -6.37 19.83
N LYS A 309 10.79 -7.16 19.62
CA LYS A 309 10.95 -8.08 18.49
C LYS A 309 9.84 -9.13 18.40
N THR A 310 9.21 -9.48 19.51
CA THR A 310 8.06 -10.40 19.52
C THR A 310 6.83 -9.84 18.78
N LEU A 311 6.70 -8.51 18.75
CA LEU A 311 5.67 -7.77 18.02
C LEU A 311 5.96 -7.68 16.51
N LEU A 312 7.24 -7.72 16.13
CA LEU A 312 7.69 -7.62 14.73
C LEU A 312 7.67 -8.97 14.00
N LEU A 313 7.85 -10.07 14.72
CA LEU A 313 7.99 -11.40 14.12
C LEU A 313 6.80 -11.78 13.23
N GLN A 314 5.56 -11.64 13.73
CA GLN A 314 4.37 -12.02 12.95
C GLN A 314 4.18 -11.11 11.71
N PRO A 315 4.21 -9.77 11.81
CA PRO A 315 4.15 -8.89 10.65
C PRO A 315 5.20 -9.22 9.59
N PHE A 316 6.44 -9.51 10.00
CA PHE A 316 7.52 -9.84 9.05
C PHE A 316 7.25 -11.18 8.38
N CYS A 317 6.83 -12.20 9.12
CA CYS A 317 6.45 -13.50 8.55
C CYS A 317 5.31 -13.36 7.53
N THR A 318 4.22 -12.67 7.91
CA THR A 318 3.07 -12.48 7.04
C THR A 318 3.44 -11.75 5.75
N LYS A 319 4.27 -10.70 5.82
CA LYS A 319 4.68 -9.98 4.61
C LYS A 319 5.66 -10.79 3.77
N ALA A 320 6.61 -11.51 4.38
CA ALA A 320 7.59 -12.33 3.66
C ALA A 320 6.92 -13.46 2.84
N GLN A 321 5.74 -13.93 3.28
CA GLN A 321 4.95 -14.91 2.54
C GLN A 321 4.58 -14.41 1.14
N PHE A 322 4.10 -13.17 1.03
CA PHE A 322 3.48 -12.62 -0.19
C PHE A 322 4.37 -11.66 -0.99
N LEU A 323 5.47 -11.18 -0.42
CA LEU A 323 6.44 -10.36 -1.15
C LEU A 323 7.12 -11.16 -2.28
N SER A 324 7.71 -10.42 -3.21
CA SER A 324 8.48 -10.94 -4.34
C SER A 324 9.82 -10.20 -4.49
N GLY A 325 10.72 -10.77 -5.29
CA GLY A 325 12.01 -10.14 -5.61
C GLY A 325 12.88 -9.92 -4.38
N LYS A 326 13.59 -8.79 -4.38
CA LYS A 326 14.56 -8.42 -3.34
C LYS A 326 13.89 -8.21 -1.98
N ALA A 327 12.70 -7.59 -1.97
CA ALA A 327 11.92 -7.40 -0.75
C ALA A 327 11.63 -8.71 0.00
N LYS A 328 11.34 -9.79 -0.73
CA LYS A 328 11.11 -11.11 -0.12
C LYS A 328 12.39 -11.65 0.52
N VAL A 329 13.52 -11.56 -0.18
CA VAL A 329 14.83 -12.01 0.31
C VAL A 329 15.22 -11.26 1.59
N ASP A 330 15.21 -9.94 1.54
CA ASP A 330 15.61 -9.08 2.66
C ASP A 330 14.75 -9.37 3.90
N LEU A 331 13.43 -9.54 3.73
CA LEU A 331 12.54 -9.78 4.87
C LEU A 331 12.68 -11.19 5.45
N ILE A 332 12.91 -12.22 4.62
CA ILE A 332 13.20 -13.58 5.12
C ILE A 332 14.50 -13.58 5.94
N GLU A 333 15.54 -12.87 5.47
CA GLU A 333 16.80 -12.73 6.24
C GLU A 333 16.55 -12.04 7.58
N LYS A 334 15.73 -10.98 7.62
CA LYS A 334 15.34 -10.35 8.90
C LYS A 334 14.55 -11.29 9.81
N VAL A 335 13.68 -12.16 9.27
CA VAL A 335 12.99 -13.17 10.08
C VAL A 335 14.00 -14.17 10.66
N ALA A 336 15.01 -14.61 9.90
CA ALA A 336 16.05 -15.50 10.40
C ALA A 336 16.86 -14.88 11.56
N ASP A 337 17.19 -13.58 11.45
CA ASP A 337 17.82 -12.82 12.53
C ASP A 337 16.92 -12.81 13.79
N LEU A 338 15.63 -12.51 13.63
CA LEU A 338 14.66 -12.48 14.73
C LEU A 338 14.46 -13.86 15.38
N VAL A 339 14.44 -14.94 14.59
CA VAL A 339 14.37 -16.32 15.10
C VAL A 339 15.56 -16.59 16.02
N THR A 340 16.77 -16.30 15.55
CA THR A 340 18.01 -16.55 16.29
C THR A 340 18.03 -15.80 17.62
N GLU A 341 17.53 -14.57 17.65
CA GLU A 341 17.50 -13.77 18.88
C GLU A 341 16.36 -14.15 19.84
N LEU A 342 15.17 -14.46 19.33
CA LEU A 342 13.98 -14.69 20.14
C LEU A 342 13.86 -16.12 20.67
N TYR A 343 14.33 -17.11 19.91
CA TYR A 343 14.09 -18.52 20.23
C TYR A 343 14.58 -18.90 21.63
N PRO A 344 15.79 -18.52 22.09
CA PRO A 344 16.29 -18.90 23.42
C PRO A 344 15.39 -18.45 24.59
N ARG A 345 14.56 -17.41 24.38
CA ARG A 345 13.70 -16.83 25.42
C ARG A 345 12.21 -17.13 25.22
N LYS A 346 11.78 -17.31 23.97
CA LYS A 346 10.37 -17.42 23.57
C LYS A 346 10.18 -18.50 22.48
N PRO A 347 10.58 -19.76 22.71
CA PRO A 347 10.59 -20.81 21.68
C PRO A 347 9.20 -21.03 21.08
N GLN A 348 8.17 -21.16 21.92
CA GLN A 348 6.77 -21.36 21.49
C GLN A 348 6.27 -20.24 20.55
N VAL A 349 6.63 -18.98 20.82
CA VAL A 349 6.23 -17.83 19.98
C VAL A 349 6.93 -17.90 18.63
N VAL A 350 8.21 -18.29 18.61
CA VAL A 350 8.97 -18.43 17.37
C VAL A 350 8.44 -19.58 16.54
N GLU A 351 8.24 -20.76 17.14
CA GLU A 351 7.68 -21.93 16.46
C GLU A 351 6.31 -21.61 15.85
N GLN A 352 5.41 -21.01 16.64
CA GLN A 352 4.05 -20.66 16.18
C GLN A 352 4.05 -19.69 14.99
N LYS A 353 4.98 -18.72 14.95
CA LYS A 353 4.98 -17.63 13.97
C LYS A 353 5.89 -17.87 12.76
N ALA A 354 7.05 -18.50 12.95
CA ALA A 354 8.07 -18.66 11.92
C ALA A 354 7.94 -19.97 11.14
N LEU A 355 7.51 -21.07 11.78
CA LEU A 355 7.33 -22.35 11.08
C LEU A 355 6.32 -22.26 9.92
N PRO A 356 5.15 -21.60 10.05
CA PRO A 356 4.23 -21.44 8.92
C PRO A 356 4.85 -20.75 7.71
N LEU A 357 5.74 -19.77 7.94
CA LEU A 357 6.49 -19.13 6.86
C LEU A 357 7.45 -20.13 6.21
N LEU A 358 8.23 -20.86 7.00
CA LEU A 358 9.17 -21.86 6.47
C LEU A 358 8.44 -22.90 5.61
N TRP A 359 7.32 -23.45 6.09
CA TRP A 359 6.51 -24.41 5.34
C TRP A 359 5.98 -23.85 4.03
N HIS A 360 5.51 -22.61 4.05
CA HIS A 360 5.08 -21.94 2.83
C HIS A 360 6.24 -21.78 1.82
N LEU A 361 7.43 -21.36 2.27
CA LEU A 361 8.58 -21.16 1.39
C LEU A 361 9.07 -22.49 0.79
N LEU A 362 9.14 -23.56 1.59
CA LEU A 362 9.52 -24.89 1.14
C LEU A 362 8.46 -25.53 0.22
N GLY A 363 7.19 -25.27 0.47
CA GLY A 363 6.09 -25.78 -0.34
C GLY A 363 5.98 -25.11 -1.71
N THR A 364 6.40 -23.83 -1.80
CA THR A 364 6.35 -23.03 -3.03
C THR A 364 7.64 -23.07 -3.84
N SER A 365 8.75 -23.56 -3.27
CA SER A 365 10.03 -23.71 -3.96
C SER A 365 10.01 -24.92 -4.92
N SER A 366 9.27 -24.81 -6.02
CA SER A 366 9.35 -25.75 -7.13
C SER A 366 10.10 -25.10 -8.29
N HIS A 367 11.26 -25.64 -8.66
CA HIS A 367 12.03 -25.34 -9.88
C HIS A 367 12.83 -24.01 -9.95
N SER A 368 13.79 -23.78 -9.05
CA SER A 368 14.89 -22.84 -9.36
C SER A 368 16.25 -23.42 -8.98
N GLY A 369 17.12 -23.48 -9.98
CA GLY A 369 18.36 -24.24 -10.04
C GLY A 369 19.43 -23.85 -9.01
N THR A 370 20.40 -24.77 -8.92
CA THR A 370 21.72 -24.72 -8.26
C THR A 370 21.81 -24.07 -6.86
N VAL A 371 22.20 -24.91 -5.90
CA VAL A 371 22.40 -24.63 -4.45
C VAL A 371 23.55 -23.62 -4.16
N HIS A 372 24.25 -23.11 -5.18
CA HIS A 372 25.52 -22.38 -5.01
C HIS A 372 25.39 -20.85 -5.01
N GLY A 373 24.21 -20.29 -4.74
CA GLY A 373 24.01 -18.85 -4.62
C GLY A 373 24.28 -18.34 -3.21
N ARG A 374 25.52 -17.94 -2.91
CA ARG A 374 25.83 -17.07 -1.75
C ARG A 374 24.91 -15.84 -1.82
N GLY A 375 24.09 -15.64 -0.77
CA GLY A 375 23.36 -14.41 -0.42
C GLY A 375 22.70 -13.65 -1.57
N GLY A 376 21.37 -13.73 -1.69
CA GLY A 376 20.63 -12.88 -2.63
C GLY A 376 19.48 -13.54 -3.38
N SER A 377 19.27 -14.85 -3.20
CA SER A 377 18.11 -15.56 -3.74
C SER A 377 17.12 -15.92 -2.64
N VAL A 378 15.85 -16.08 -3.01
CA VAL A 378 14.79 -16.54 -2.08
C VAL A 378 15.15 -17.92 -1.51
N ARG A 379 15.77 -18.80 -2.31
CA ARG A 379 16.26 -20.11 -1.86
C ARG A 379 17.35 -19.97 -0.79
N GLY A 380 18.33 -19.08 -0.99
CA GLY A 380 19.38 -18.81 -0.02
C GLY A 380 18.85 -18.22 1.29
N ALA A 381 17.94 -17.25 1.22
CA ALA A 381 17.30 -16.70 2.41
C ALA A 381 16.44 -17.75 3.14
N THR A 382 15.74 -18.62 2.40
CA THR A 382 15.00 -19.75 2.98
C THR A 382 15.94 -20.74 3.67
N ALA A 383 17.12 -21.01 3.11
CA ALA A 383 18.15 -21.82 3.74
C ALA A 383 18.63 -21.21 5.07
N ASN A 384 18.87 -19.89 5.09
CA ASN A 384 19.28 -19.18 6.31
C ASN A 384 18.18 -19.24 7.40
N LEU A 385 16.91 -19.07 7.02
CA LEU A 385 15.79 -19.23 7.95
C LEU A 385 15.69 -20.66 8.48
N CYS A 386 15.84 -21.65 7.61
CA CYS A 386 15.87 -23.06 7.98
C CYS A 386 17.02 -23.36 8.94
N GLN A 387 18.23 -22.84 8.68
CA GLN A 387 19.39 -22.98 9.55
C GLN A 387 19.15 -22.33 10.91
N ALA A 388 18.60 -21.11 10.96
CA ALA A 388 18.29 -20.43 12.22
C ALA A 388 17.33 -21.25 13.09
N LEU A 389 16.27 -21.82 12.49
CA LEU A 389 15.32 -22.69 13.18
C LEU A 389 15.98 -24.02 13.61
N TYR A 390 16.74 -24.67 12.72
CA TYR A 390 17.40 -25.95 13.01
C TYR A 390 18.46 -25.84 14.10
N THR A 391 19.20 -24.72 14.16
CA THR A 391 20.20 -24.46 15.21
C THR A 391 19.59 -24.53 16.61
N HIS A 392 18.31 -24.17 16.75
CA HIS A 392 17.62 -24.16 18.03
C HIS A 392 16.72 -25.37 18.28
N MET A 393 16.01 -25.84 17.24
CA MET A 393 15.08 -26.97 17.33
C MET A 393 15.76 -28.33 17.18
N GLY A 394 16.91 -28.38 16.52
CA GLY A 394 17.58 -29.62 16.14
C GLY A 394 16.64 -30.57 15.39
N PRO A 395 16.67 -31.88 15.70
CA PRO A 395 15.78 -32.89 15.09
C PRO A 395 14.29 -32.59 15.23
N GLY A 396 13.87 -31.82 16.25
CA GLY A 396 12.47 -31.43 16.46
C GLY A 396 11.88 -30.65 15.27
N LEU A 397 12.72 -29.97 14.46
CA LEU A 397 12.26 -29.32 13.23
C LEU A 397 11.73 -30.35 12.21
N ALA A 398 12.37 -31.51 12.10
CA ALA A 398 11.94 -32.58 11.22
C ALA A 398 10.66 -33.26 11.74
N GLU A 399 10.51 -33.37 13.06
CA GLU A 399 9.27 -33.86 13.69
C GLU A 399 8.10 -32.91 13.41
N CYS A 400 8.29 -31.59 13.54
CA CYS A 400 7.27 -30.62 13.16
C CYS A 400 6.91 -30.73 11.68
N ALA A 401 7.90 -30.94 10.82
CA ALA A 401 7.68 -31.13 9.39
C ALA A 401 6.85 -32.39 9.09
N ALA A 402 6.88 -33.44 9.91
CA ALA A 402 6.09 -34.69 9.74
C ALA A 402 4.60 -34.43 9.49
N SER A 403 4.06 -33.36 10.08
CA SER A 403 2.67 -32.92 9.90
C SER A 403 2.36 -32.20 8.58
N GLN A 404 3.37 -31.90 7.76
CA GLN A 404 3.27 -31.08 6.54
C GLN A 404 3.22 -31.94 5.26
N HIS A 405 2.86 -31.31 4.14
CA HIS A 405 2.80 -31.96 2.83
C HIS A 405 4.17 -32.48 2.34
N ALA A 406 4.17 -33.53 1.51
CA ALA A 406 5.38 -34.23 1.05
C ALA A 406 6.41 -33.33 0.32
N ASN A 407 5.96 -32.26 -0.35
CA ASN A 407 6.85 -31.29 -0.98
C ASN A 407 7.65 -30.46 0.04
N VAL A 408 7.04 -30.10 1.18
CA VAL A 408 7.71 -29.41 2.29
C VAL A 408 8.80 -30.30 2.88
N HIS A 409 8.49 -31.58 3.08
CA HIS A 409 9.45 -32.60 3.53
C HIS A 409 10.67 -32.72 2.61
N LYS A 410 10.42 -32.83 1.31
CA LYS A 410 11.49 -32.91 0.32
C LYS A 410 12.38 -31.66 0.37
N GLY A 411 11.76 -30.48 0.40
CA GLY A 411 12.47 -29.21 0.50
C GLY A 411 13.31 -29.10 1.78
N LEU A 412 12.76 -29.48 2.93
CA LEU A 412 13.49 -29.47 4.20
C LEU A 412 14.71 -30.39 4.15
N ASN A 413 14.52 -31.64 3.70
CA ASN A 413 15.61 -32.60 3.60
C ASN A 413 16.72 -32.15 2.63
N GLU A 414 16.38 -31.47 1.54
CA GLU A 414 17.37 -30.87 0.64
C GLU A 414 18.23 -29.84 1.35
N PHE A 415 17.66 -28.99 2.21
CA PHE A 415 18.43 -28.00 2.98
C PHE A 415 19.23 -28.63 4.11
N LEU A 416 18.66 -29.58 4.87
CA LEU A 416 19.37 -30.24 5.97
C LEU A 416 20.63 -30.97 5.51
N ARG A 417 20.62 -31.55 4.30
CA ARG A 417 21.82 -32.17 3.69
C ARG A 417 22.95 -31.20 3.36
N THR A 418 22.65 -29.90 3.28
CA THR A 418 23.63 -28.85 2.96
C THR A 418 24.22 -28.19 4.20
N LEU A 419 23.69 -28.51 5.39
CA LEU A 419 24.21 -27.97 6.63
C LEU A 419 25.53 -28.66 6.98
N PRO A 420 26.54 -27.92 7.48
CA PRO A 420 27.73 -28.55 8.02
C PRO A 420 27.31 -29.50 9.15
N SER A 421 27.77 -30.75 9.09
CA SER A 421 27.66 -31.68 10.21
C SER A 421 28.29 -31.04 11.45
N PRO A 422 27.70 -31.23 12.64
CA PRO A 422 28.20 -30.63 13.88
C PRO A 422 29.65 -31.01 14.18
#